data_AF-A0A9Q6ABF4-F1
#
_entry.id   AF-A0A9Q6ABF4-F1
#
_cell.length_a   1.000
_cell.length_b   1.000
_cell.length_c   1.000
_cell.angle_alpha   90.00
_cell.angle_beta   90.00
_cell.angle_gamma   90.00
#
_symmetry.space_group_name_H-M   'P 1'
#
loop_
_entity.id
_entity.type
_entity.pdbx_description
1 polymer ?
#
loop_
_entity_poly.entity_id
_entity_poly.type
_entity_poly.pdbx_seq_one_letter_code
_entity_poly.pdbx_strand_id
1 'polypeptide(L)'
;MTKKARFLPLVCVLLISGWFAPSASASAQTGLNLNGRAATSSAASGGILSLVSPAAPYADTDTYYEDAEGKSGEALKSALHRIISGHTMLSYSEVWDALKETDADPANPNNVILLYTNESRSKNLNGGNVGDWNREHVWAKSHGDFGTSKGPGTDIHHLRPADVQVNSARGNMDFDNGGNEYAKAPGNYYDGDSWEPRDDVKGDVARMLFYMAVRYEGDDGYPDLELNDRTGNGSAPYHGKQSALLEWNRQDPVDARERKRNEIIYEKYQHNRNPFIDHPEWADDIWP
;
A
#
# COMPACT_ATOMS: atom_id res chain seq x y z
N MET A 1 42.02 -30.81 -27.55
CA MET A 1 40.94 -31.65 -26.98
C MET A 1 41.03 -31.57 -25.46
N THR A 2 40.44 -30.54 -24.88
CA THR A 2 40.59 -30.16 -23.47
C THR A 2 39.40 -30.71 -22.67
N LYS A 3 39.69 -31.61 -21.72
CA LYS A 3 38.73 -32.24 -20.81
C LYS A 3 38.20 -31.19 -19.81
N LYS A 4 36.88 -30.98 -19.76
CA LYS A 4 36.21 -30.28 -18.65
C LYS A 4 35.71 -31.32 -17.64
N ALA A 5 36.22 -31.24 -16.42
CA ALA A 5 35.76 -32.00 -15.27
C ALA A 5 34.42 -31.44 -14.76
N ARG A 6 33.48 -32.34 -14.46
CA ARG A 6 32.19 -32.02 -13.83
C ARG A 6 32.35 -31.99 -12.31
N PHE A 7 31.92 -30.90 -11.69
CA PHE A 7 31.71 -30.79 -10.25
C PHE A 7 30.31 -31.34 -9.91
N LEU A 8 30.23 -32.21 -8.90
CA LEU A 8 29.01 -32.61 -8.20
C LEU A 8 28.87 -31.76 -6.92
N PRO A 9 27.67 -31.28 -6.54
CA PRO A 9 27.50 -30.61 -5.27
C PRO A 9 27.24 -31.63 -4.14
N LEU A 10 27.82 -31.33 -2.98
CA LEU A 10 27.69 -32.03 -1.71
C LEU A 10 26.26 -31.85 -1.16
N VAL A 11 25.59 -32.95 -0.80
CA VAL A 11 24.34 -32.94 -0.04
C VAL A 11 24.67 -32.80 1.44
N CYS A 12 24.18 -31.73 2.06
CA CYS A 12 24.32 -31.48 3.49
C CYS A 12 23.12 -32.09 4.23
N VAL A 13 23.36 -33.14 5.03
CA VAL A 13 22.35 -33.78 5.89
C VAL A 13 22.39 -33.10 7.26
N LEU A 14 21.33 -32.40 7.64
CA LEU A 14 21.15 -31.83 8.97
C LEU A 14 20.18 -32.71 9.77
N LEU A 15 20.73 -33.45 10.73
CA LEU A 15 20.00 -34.17 11.78
C LEU A 15 19.59 -33.17 12.87
N ILE A 16 18.28 -32.99 13.09
CA ILE A 16 17.75 -32.31 14.27
C ILE A 16 17.19 -33.38 15.21
N SER A 17 17.93 -33.67 16.27
CA SER A 17 17.50 -34.47 17.41
C SER A 17 16.57 -33.65 18.30
N GLY A 18 15.43 -34.23 18.65
CA GLY A 18 14.39 -33.62 19.49
C GLY A 18 14.82 -33.38 20.94
N TRP A 19 14.19 -32.37 21.53
CA TRP A 19 14.21 -32.14 22.97
C TRP A 19 12.79 -32.13 23.53
N PHE A 20 12.62 -32.94 24.57
CA PHE A 20 11.44 -33.09 25.39
C PHE A 20 11.25 -31.86 26.29
N ALA A 21 10.01 -31.35 26.38
CA ALA A 21 9.59 -30.47 27.46
C ALA A 21 8.79 -31.29 28.50
N PRO A 22 9.03 -31.11 29.82
CA PRO A 22 8.18 -31.71 30.84
C PRO A 22 7.00 -30.80 31.20
N SER A 23 5.85 -31.43 31.34
CA SER A 23 4.61 -30.92 31.91
C SER A 23 4.49 -31.27 33.41
N ALA A 24 3.89 -30.36 34.20
CA ALA A 24 3.09 -30.54 35.45
C ALA A 24 3.32 -29.34 36.39
N SER A 25 2.38 -28.40 36.56
CA SER A 25 1.14 -28.41 37.37
C SER A 25 1.36 -28.28 38.89
N ALA A 26 0.78 -27.21 39.49
CA ALA A 26 0.15 -27.22 40.81
C ALA A 26 -0.62 -25.91 41.06
N SER A 27 -1.88 -26.10 41.47
CA SER A 27 -2.90 -25.14 41.87
C SER A 27 -2.73 -24.64 43.31
N ALA A 28 -3.28 -23.45 43.62
CA ALA A 28 -4.07 -23.23 44.85
C ALA A 28 -4.93 -21.97 44.74
N GLN A 29 -6.25 -22.16 44.89
CA GLN A 29 -7.26 -21.14 45.15
C GLN A 29 -7.21 -20.71 46.62
N THR A 30 -7.56 -19.46 46.91
CA THR A 30 -8.46 -19.10 48.03
C THR A 30 -9.17 -17.79 47.71
N GLY A 31 -10.50 -17.84 47.68
CA GLY A 31 -11.37 -16.65 47.62
C GLY A 31 -11.78 -16.17 49.01
N LEU A 32 -12.42 -15.00 49.04
CA LEU A 32 -13.55 -14.54 49.90
C LEU A 32 -13.64 -13.00 49.74
N ASN A 33 -14.54 -12.41 48.96
CA ASN A 33 -16.00 -12.22 49.07
C ASN A 33 -16.44 -10.94 49.82
N LEU A 34 -17.05 -10.03 49.04
CA LEU A 34 -18.17 -9.09 49.26
C LEU A 34 -18.43 -8.44 50.64
N ASN A 35 -18.44 -7.10 50.70
CA ASN A 35 -19.65 -6.23 50.64
C ASN A 35 -19.45 -4.85 51.32
N GLY A 36 -19.96 -3.79 50.69
CA GLY A 36 -20.77 -2.79 51.41
C GLY A 36 -20.43 -1.29 51.30
N ARG A 37 -21.28 -0.57 50.54
CA ARG A 37 -21.72 0.85 50.70
C ARG A 37 -20.70 1.96 50.34
N ALA A 38 -21.06 3.12 49.78
CA ALA A 38 -22.33 3.83 49.69
C ALA A 38 -22.39 4.73 48.44
N ALA A 39 -23.60 5.07 48.03
CA ALA A 39 -23.92 6.05 47.00
C ALA A 39 -23.77 7.50 47.50
N THR A 40 -23.31 8.38 46.62
CA THR A 40 -23.62 9.82 46.63
C THR A 40 -23.71 10.33 45.18
N SER A 41 -24.86 10.89 44.85
CA SER A 41 -25.18 11.60 43.60
C SER A 41 -24.77 13.08 43.68
N SER A 42 -24.26 13.66 42.59
CA SER A 42 -24.58 15.04 42.23
C SER A 42 -24.39 15.30 40.73
N ALA A 43 -25.31 16.11 40.20
CA ALA A 43 -25.63 16.34 38.80
C ALA A 43 -24.58 17.09 37.96
N ALA A 44 -24.68 16.82 36.65
CA ALA A 44 -24.66 17.74 35.50
C ALA A 44 -23.47 18.69 35.31
N SER A 45 -22.78 18.51 34.18
CA SER A 45 -22.32 19.60 33.31
C SER A 45 -22.15 19.04 31.90
N GLY A 46 -22.86 19.63 30.94
CA GLY A 46 -22.85 19.22 29.54
C GLY A 46 -21.50 19.44 28.89
N GLY A 47 -21.05 18.45 28.11
CA GLY A 47 -19.83 18.49 27.33
C GLY A 47 -20.15 18.11 25.88
N ILE A 48 -20.53 19.12 25.11
CA ILE A 48 -20.34 19.32 23.66
C ILE A 48 -20.14 18.03 22.83
N LEU A 49 -21.23 17.58 22.19
CA LEU A 49 -21.13 16.74 20.98
C LEU A 49 -20.36 17.53 19.92
N SER A 50 -19.09 17.19 19.74
CA SER A 50 -18.30 17.66 18.61
C SER A 50 -18.83 16.98 17.35
N LEU A 51 -19.77 17.64 16.68
CA LEU A 51 -20.11 17.32 15.29
C LEU A 51 -18.87 17.64 14.46
N VAL A 52 -18.16 16.60 14.02
CA VAL A 52 -17.19 16.74 12.94
C VAL A 52 -18.00 17.08 11.70
N SER A 53 -18.01 18.35 11.33
CA SER A 53 -18.54 18.79 10.04
C SER A 53 -17.77 18.04 8.94
N PRO A 54 -18.43 17.49 7.91
CA PRO A 54 -17.70 17.09 6.71
C PRO A 54 -16.94 18.31 6.19
N ALA A 55 -15.66 18.13 5.88
CA ALA A 55 -14.88 19.15 5.21
C ALA A 55 -15.65 19.57 3.96
N ALA A 56 -15.88 20.88 3.79
CA ALA A 56 -16.49 21.40 2.59
C ALA A 56 -15.62 20.97 1.38
N PRO A 57 -16.22 20.57 0.25
CA PRO A 57 -15.46 20.35 -0.97
C PRO A 57 -14.65 21.62 -1.25
N TYR A 58 -13.33 21.44 -1.42
CA TYR A 58 -12.46 22.52 -1.90
C TYR A 58 -13.12 23.08 -3.15
N ALA A 59 -13.43 24.38 -3.17
CA ALA A 59 -14.02 25.01 -4.34
C ALA A 59 -13.06 24.82 -5.51
N ASP A 60 -13.48 23.99 -6.44
CA ASP A 60 -12.76 23.57 -7.62
C ASP A 60 -12.59 24.77 -8.57
N THR A 61 -11.41 25.39 -8.48
CA THR A 61 -10.90 26.31 -9.51
C THR A 61 -9.75 25.65 -10.25
N ASP A 62 -9.61 24.32 -10.19
CA ASP A 62 -8.49 23.62 -10.77
C ASP A 62 -8.83 23.16 -12.19
N THR A 63 -8.38 23.94 -13.17
CA THR A 63 -8.48 23.56 -14.58
C THR A 63 -7.73 22.26 -14.90
N TYR A 64 -6.95 21.70 -13.95
CA TYR A 64 -6.22 20.45 -14.14
C TYR A 64 -7.12 19.29 -14.59
N TYR A 65 -8.36 19.21 -14.11
CA TYR A 65 -9.30 18.14 -14.45
C TYR A 65 -10.48 18.57 -15.34
N GLU A 66 -10.44 19.77 -15.94
CA GLU A 66 -11.56 20.30 -16.76
C GLU A 66 -12.00 19.32 -17.86
N ASP A 67 -11.02 18.59 -18.41
CA ASP A 67 -11.20 17.64 -19.50
C ASP A 67 -11.85 16.32 -19.05
N ALA A 68 -11.97 16.07 -17.75
CA ALA A 68 -12.59 14.88 -17.15
C ALA A 68 -14.01 15.13 -16.63
N GLU A 69 -14.38 16.40 -16.37
CA GLU A 69 -15.66 16.76 -15.78
C GLU A 69 -16.87 16.19 -16.54
N GLY A 70 -17.80 15.59 -15.80
CA GLY A 70 -19.05 15.05 -16.32
C GLY A 70 -18.92 13.80 -17.20
N LYS A 71 -17.72 13.22 -17.32
CA LYS A 71 -17.50 11.95 -18.02
C LYS A 71 -17.63 10.76 -17.06
N SER A 72 -17.86 9.58 -17.60
CA SER A 72 -17.85 8.31 -16.87
C SER A 72 -17.35 7.18 -17.77
N GLY A 73 -17.11 5.99 -17.19
CA GLY A 73 -16.62 4.79 -17.88
C GLY A 73 -15.33 5.05 -18.66
N GLU A 74 -15.22 4.43 -19.83
CA GLU A 74 -14.08 4.58 -20.74
C GLU A 74 -13.78 6.04 -21.11
N ALA A 75 -14.81 6.89 -21.24
CA ALA A 75 -14.60 8.29 -21.60
C ALA A 75 -13.89 9.06 -20.48
N LEU A 76 -14.20 8.74 -19.21
CA LEU A 76 -13.50 9.30 -18.06
C LEU A 76 -12.10 8.72 -17.94
N LYS A 77 -11.95 7.39 -18.06
CA LYS A 77 -10.64 6.70 -18.02
C LYS A 77 -9.67 7.29 -19.04
N SER A 78 -10.05 7.38 -20.32
CA SER A 78 -9.23 7.97 -21.36
C SER A 78 -8.98 9.47 -21.19
N ALA A 79 -9.89 10.22 -20.54
CA ALA A 79 -9.64 11.62 -20.23
C ALA A 79 -8.56 11.77 -19.15
N LEU A 80 -8.67 11.00 -18.07
CA LEU A 80 -7.71 10.99 -16.98
C LEU A 80 -6.34 10.49 -17.44
N HIS A 81 -6.27 9.40 -18.23
CA HIS A 81 -5.01 8.92 -18.85
C HIS A 81 -4.26 10.06 -19.54
N ARG A 82 -4.95 10.81 -20.41
CA ARG A 82 -4.35 11.97 -21.10
C ARG A 82 -3.88 13.04 -20.11
N ILE A 83 -4.68 13.40 -19.11
CA ILE A 83 -4.35 14.44 -18.11
C ILE A 83 -3.09 14.08 -17.32
N ILE A 84 -2.97 12.83 -16.87
CA ILE A 84 -1.87 12.38 -16.00
C ILE A 84 -0.66 11.83 -16.78
N SER A 85 -0.75 11.79 -18.11
CA SER A 85 0.36 11.45 -19.01
C SER A 85 1.43 12.56 -19.06
N GLY A 86 2.59 12.26 -19.66
CA GLY A 86 3.65 13.26 -19.87
C GLY A 86 4.38 13.73 -18.60
N HIS A 87 4.21 13.02 -17.48
CA HIS A 87 4.86 13.34 -16.21
C HIS A 87 6.39 13.23 -16.26
N THR A 88 7.06 13.90 -15.32
CA THR A 88 8.52 13.81 -15.16
C THR A 88 8.91 12.45 -14.58
N MET A 89 9.70 11.69 -15.34
CA MET A 89 10.13 10.35 -14.95
C MET A 89 11.45 10.37 -14.17
N LEU A 90 11.38 9.97 -12.91
CA LEU A 90 12.55 9.79 -12.05
C LEU A 90 13.40 8.59 -12.49
N SER A 91 14.71 8.68 -12.29
CA SER A 91 15.57 7.49 -12.26
C SER A 91 15.30 6.67 -11.01
N TYR A 92 15.64 5.38 -11.06
CA TYR A 92 15.45 4.51 -9.90
C TYR A 92 16.21 4.99 -8.66
N SER A 93 17.38 5.61 -8.82
CA SER A 93 18.13 6.23 -7.70
C SER A 93 17.39 7.42 -7.09
N GLU A 94 16.79 8.29 -7.90
CA GLU A 94 16.07 9.49 -7.43
C GLU A 94 14.81 9.13 -6.61
N VAL A 95 14.21 7.96 -6.87
CA VAL A 95 13.07 7.45 -6.08
C VAL A 95 13.41 7.39 -4.58
N TRP A 96 14.65 7.09 -4.18
CA TRP A 96 15.00 7.07 -2.75
C TRP A 96 14.82 8.43 -2.10
N ASP A 97 15.23 9.50 -2.77
CA ASP A 97 15.17 10.83 -2.23
C ASP A 97 13.73 11.34 -2.23
N ALA A 98 12.95 10.98 -3.25
CA ALA A 98 11.51 11.24 -3.29
C ALA A 98 10.75 10.56 -2.14
N LEU A 99 10.95 9.26 -1.91
CA LEU A 99 10.25 8.53 -0.85
C LEU A 99 10.59 9.02 0.56
N LYS A 100 11.82 9.54 0.76
CA LYS A 100 12.19 10.19 2.02
C LYS A 100 11.39 11.48 2.27
N GLU A 101 10.84 12.11 1.23
CA GLU A 101 10.01 13.30 1.38
C GLU A 101 8.52 12.96 1.40
N THR A 102 8.04 12.16 0.45
CA THR A 102 6.62 11.82 0.30
C THR A 102 6.07 11.04 1.49
N ASP A 103 6.89 10.17 2.07
CA ASP A 103 6.48 9.27 3.16
C ASP A 103 7.14 9.65 4.50
N ALA A 104 7.65 10.88 4.62
CA ALA A 104 8.26 11.39 5.84
C ALA A 104 7.30 11.29 7.04
N ASP A 105 7.80 10.77 8.16
CA ASP A 105 7.03 10.72 9.40
C ASP A 105 6.80 12.16 9.94
N PRO A 106 5.54 12.60 10.10
CA PRO A 106 5.24 13.94 10.61
C PRO A 106 5.68 14.15 12.06
N ALA A 107 5.80 13.08 12.87
CA ALA A 107 6.26 13.14 14.25
C ALA A 107 7.79 13.06 14.36
N ASN A 108 8.46 12.48 13.37
CA ASN A 108 9.93 12.39 13.30
C ASN A 108 10.44 12.58 11.86
N PRO A 109 10.79 13.82 11.46
CA PRO A 109 11.20 14.12 10.08
C PRO A 109 12.45 13.40 9.59
N ASN A 110 13.22 12.74 10.46
CA ASN A 110 14.36 11.90 10.07
C ASN A 110 13.96 10.48 9.66
N ASN A 111 12.67 10.14 9.79
CA ASN A 111 12.11 8.83 9.48
C ASN A 111 11.10 8.90 8.32
N VAL A 112 10.79 7.73 7.78
CA VAL A 112 9.65 7.47 6.89
C VAL A 112 8.66 6.53 7.58
N ILE A 113 7.39 6.60 7.20
CA ILE A 113 6.36 5.64 7.63
C ILE A 113 6.30 4.50 6.62
N LEU A 114 6.47 3.26 7.07
CA LEU A 114 6.40 2.08 6.21
C LEU A 114 4.96 1.66 5.93
N LEU A 115 4.63 1.42 4.65
CA LEU A 115 3.26 1.17 4.18
C LEU A 115 2.53 0.08 4.99
N TYR A 116 3.10 -1.13 4.99
CA TYR A 116 2.42 -2.29 5.56
C TYR A 116 2.47 -2.36 7.09
N THR A 117 3.49 -1.76 7.73
CA THR A 117 3.67 -1.89 9.20
C THR A 117 3.33 -0.63 10.00
N ASN A 118 3.13 0.52 9.33
CA ASN A 118 3.05 1.86 9.94
C ASN A 118 4.26 2.23 10.80
N GLU A 119 5.37 1.51 10.65
CA GLU A 119 6.55 1.74 11.46
C GLU A 119 7.24 3.02 11.01
N SER A 120 7.61 3.87 11.97
CA SER A 120 8.51 5.00 11.75
C SER A 120 9.95 4.51 11.72
N ARG A 121 10.56 4.49 10.53
CA ARG A 121 11.93 3.98 10.34
C ARG A 121 12.85 5.04 9.75
N SER A 122 14.10 5.06 10.22
CA SER A 122 15.11 6.02 9.75
C SER A 122 15.22 6.06 8.23
N LYS A 123 15.26 7.27 7.66
CA LYS A 123 15.49 7.52 6.23
C LYS A 123 16.78 6.89 5.72
N ASN A 124 17.75 6.65 6.61
CA ASN A 124 19.07 6.10 6.28
C ASN A 124 19.14 4.57 6.44
N LEU A 125 18.09 3.92 6.95
CA LEU A 125 17.96 2.45 6.94
C LEU A 125 17.29 2.00 5.64
N ASN A 126 17.71 2.56 4.51
CA ASN A 126 17.15 2.24 3.20
C ASN A 126 18.11 1.34 2.44
N GLY A 127 17.66 0.17 1.98
CA GLY A 127 18.57 -0.84 1.48
C GLY A 127 17.91 -2.18 1.17
N GLY A 128 18.59 -3.25 1.54
CA GLY A 128 18.16 -4.63 1.27
C GLY A 128 18.45 -5.61 2.41
N ASN A 129 18.95 -5.12 3.54
CA ASN A 129 19.20 -5.96 4.71
C ASN A 129 17.95 -6.06 5.58
N VAL A 130 17.95 -7.06 6.47
CA VAL A 130 16.94 -7.15 7.53
C VAL A 130 17.04 -5.90 8.43
N GLY A 131 15.90 -5.26 8.68
CA GLY A 131 15.83 -3.98 9.40
C GLY A 131 15.93 -2.75 8.50
N ASP A 132 16.31 -2.91 7.23
CA ASP A 132 16.17 -1.84 6.24
C ASP A 132 14.71 -1.76 5.74
N TRP A 133 14.33 -0.62 5.20
CA TRP A 133 13.21 -0.49 4.28
C TRP A 133 13.69 -0.47 2.84
N ASN A 134 12.84 -0.93 1.92
CA ASN A 134 13.06 -0.86 0.50
C ASN A 134 11.84 -0.27 -0.23
N ARG A 135 11.98 -0.13 -1.55
CA ARG A 135 10.92 0.32 -2.44
C ARG A 135 9.95 -0.82 -2.69
N GLU A 136 8.75 -0.71 -2.15
CA GLU A 136 7.58 -1.49 -2.54
C GLU A 136 7.09 -0.98 -3.88
N HIS A 137 7.03 -1.85 -4.88
CA HIS A 137 6.25 -1.62 -6.08
C HIS A 137 4.84 -2.15 -5.80
N VAL A 138 3.93 -1.28 -5.37
CA VAL A 138 2.56 -1.69 -5.01
C VAL A 138 1.92 -2.37 -6.21
N TRP A 139 2.03 -1.78 -7.41
CA TRP A 139 1.88 -2.56 -8.62
C TRP A 139 3.11 -3.45 -8.82
N ALA A 140 2.99 -4.75 -8.56
CA ALA A 140 4.11 -5.66 -8.64
C ALA A 140 4.70 -5.69 -10.05
N LYS A 141 6.02 -5.44 -10.18
CA LYS A 141 6.71 -5.35 -11.48
C LYS A 141 6.50 -6.56 -12.41
N SER A 142 6.30 -7.74 -11.84
CA SER A 142 6.06 -8.97 -12.61
C SER A 142 4.69 -8.99 -13.31
N HIS A 143 3.73 -8.17 -12.87
CA HIS A 143 2.43 -7.98 -13.53
C HIS A 143 2.56 -6.91 -14.62
N GLY A 144 3.34 -7.22 -15.67
CA GLY A 144 3.61 -6.29 -16.78
C GLY A 144 5.08 -6.17 -17.18
N ASP A 145 5.99 -6.83 -16.47
CA ASP A 145 7.43 -6.96 -16.79
C ASP A 145 8.17 -5.64 -17.08
N PHE A 146 7.81 -4.56 -16.38
CA PHE A 146 8.38 -3.23 -16.65
C PHE A 146 9.69 -2.93 -15.90
N GLY A 147 10.09 -3.80 -14.97
CA GLY A 147 11.36 -3.66 -14.25
C GLY A 147 11.49 -2.34 -13.47
N THR A 148 12.67 -1.72 -13.52
CA THR A 148 12.98 -0.47 -12.79
C THR A 148 13.46 0.65 -13.72
N SER A 149 13.14 0.53 -15.01
CA SER A 149 13.40 1.57 -16.00
C SER A 149 12.43 2.74 -15.80
N LYS A 150 12.78 3.91 -16.36
CA LYS A 150 11.92 5.09 -16.33
C LYS A 150 10.54 4.79 -16.91
N GLY A 151 9.49 5.22 -16.21
CA GLY A 151 8.09 4.91 -16.50
C GLY A 151 7.48 4.19 -15.30
N PRO A 152 6.69 3.12 -15.49
CA PRO A 152 5.96 2.47 -14.38
C PRO A 152 6.90 1.89 -13.31
N GLY A 153 8.14 1.58 -13.65
CA GLY A 153 9.16 1.07 -12.72
C GLY A 153 9.69 2.11 -11.71
N THR A 154 9.47 3.39 -11.98
CA THR A 154 9.97 4.51 -11.16
C THR A 154 8.89 5.53 -10.79
N ASP A 155 7.62 5.24 -11.10
CA ASP A 155 6.49 6.12 -10.80
C ASP A 155 6.17 6.12 -9.29
N ILE A 156 6.47 7.24 -8.64
CA ILE A 156 6.30 7.41 -7.20
C ILE A 156 4.86 7.62 -6.77
N HIS A 157 3.87 7.55 -7.66
CA HIS A 157 2.48 7.43 -7.21
C HIS A 157 2.19 6.06 -6.61
N HIS A 158 2.83 4.97 -7.07
CA HIS A 158 2.65 3.62 -6.52
C HIS A 158 3.86 3.07 -5.73
N LEU A 159 5.03 3.69 -5.84
CA LEU A 159 6.17 3.30 -5.02
C LEU A 159 6.01 3.79 -3.57
N ARG A 160 6.20 2.89 -2.60
CA ARG A 160 6.12 3.19 -1.16
C ARG A 160 7.32 2.60 -0.40
N PRO A 161 7.74 3.16 0.75
CA PRO A 161 8.68 2.48 1.62
C PRO A 161 8.01 1.30 2.34
N ALA A 162 8.65 0.14 2.35
CA ALA A 162 8.18 -1.04 3.10
C ALA A 162 9.35 -1.74 3.79
N ASP A 163 9.06 -2.44 4.89
CA ASP A 163 10.05 -3.32 5.52
C ASP A 163 10.49 -4.40 4.52
N VAL A 164 11.80 -4.65 4.42
CA VAL A 164 12.36 -5.60 3.44
C VAL A 164 11.76 -7.00 3.57
N GLN A 165 11.51 -7.49 4.79
CA GLN A 165 10.95 -8.82 5.01
C GLN A 165 9.46 -8.87 4.72
N VAL A 166 8.74 -7.79 4.97
CA VAL A 166 7.30 -7.69 4.67
C VAL A 166 7.09 -7.56 3.16
N ASN A 167 7.83 -6.69 2.48
CA ASN A 167 7.83 -6.58 1.02
C ASN A 167 8.17 -7.93 0.37
N SER A 168 9.23 -8.60 0.84
CA SER A 168 9.59 -9.93 0.32
C SER A 168 8.51 -10.99 0.55
N ALA A 169 7.72 -10.89 1.63
CA ALA A 169 6.64 -11.82 1.91
C ALA A 169 5.40 -11.55 1.06
N ARG A 170 5.06 -10.27 0.84
CA ARG A 170 4.01 -9.83 -0.07
C ARG A 170 4.32 -10.28 -1.51
N GLY A 171 5.58 -10.18 -1.92
CA GLY A 171 6.06 -10.68 -3.21
C GLY A 171 5.30 -10.06 -4.38
N ASN A 172 4.61 -10.89 -5.15
CA ASN A 172 3.76 -10.48 -6.27
C ASN A 172 2.30 -10.95 -6.08
N MET A 173 1.86 -11.19 -4.84
CA MET A 173 0.46 -11.53 -4.60
C MET A 173 -0.44 -10.41 -5.09
N ASP A 174 -1.57 -10.78 -5.68
CA ASP A 174 -2.63 -9.85 -6.01
C ASP A 174 -3.19 -9.24 -4.71
N PHE A 175 -3.80 -8.06 -4.81
CA PHE A 175 -4.54 -7.49 -3.68
C PHE A 175 -5.99 -7.97 -3.68
N ASP A 176 -6.41 -8.64 -2.60
CA ASP A 176 -7.79 -9.03 -2.26
C ASP A 176 -7.83 -9.22 -0.73
N ASN A 177 -8.99 -9.53 -0.16
CA ASN A 177 -9.09 -9.99 1.22
C ASN A 177 -8.28 -11.29 1.39
N GLY A 178 -7.46 -11.34 2.43
CA GLY A 178 -6.59 -12.45 2.73
C GLY A 178 -7.25 -13.44 3.67
N GLY A 179 -6.45 -14.39 4.16
CA GLY A 179 -6.91 -15.38 5.14
C GLY A 179 -6.20 -15.24 6.48
N ASN A 180 -4.90 -15.50 6.50
CA ASN A 180 -4.14 -15.59 7.74
C ASN A 180 -3.39 -14.29 8.01
N GLU A 181 -3.41 -13.85 9.26
CA GLU A 181 -2.63 -12.67 9.67
C GLU A 181 -1.12 -12.94 9.50
N TYR A 182 -0.41 -12.00 8.90
CA TYR A 182 1.03 -12.09 8.77
C TYR A 182 1.72 -11.62 10.06
N ALA A 183 2.27 -12.57 10.83
CA ALA A 183 2.80 -12.32 12.18
C ALA A 183 3.85 -11.19 12.29
N LYS A 184 4.59 -10.87 11.22
CA LYS A 184 5.59 -9.79 11.21
C LYS A 184 5.04 -8.43 10.80
N ALA A 185 3.80 -8.37 10.33
CA ALA A 185 3.08 -7.13 10.05
C ALA A 185 1.61 -7.29 10.47
N PRO A 186 1.32 -7.27 11.79
CA PRO A 186 -0.04 -7.43 12.29
C PRO A 186 -1.05 -6.50 11.62
N GLY A 187 -2.27 -6.99 11.42
CA GLY A 187 -3.32 -6.34 10.64
C GLY A 187 -3.19 -6.48 9.13
N ASN A 188 -2.11 -7.05 8.59
CA ASN A 188 -2.06 -7.49 7.19
C ASN A 188 -2.36 -9.00 7.15
N TYR A 189 -3.11 -9.42 6.15
CA TYR A 189 -3.48 -10.82 5.95
C TYR A 189 -3.00 -11.29 4.59
N TYR A 190 -2.81 -12.60 4.46
CA TYR A 190 -2.41 -13.21 3.22
C TYR A 190 -2.96 -14.62 3.09
N ASP A 191 -3.01 -15.12 1.87
CA ASP A 191 -3.28 -16.51 1.57
C ASP A 191 -2.42 -17.01 0.41
N GLY A 192 -2.93 -17.94 -0.40
CA GLY A 192 -2.17 -18.58 -1.46
C GLY A 192 -1.86 -17.68 -2.66
N ASP A 193 -2.67 -16.64 -2.89
CA ASP A 193 -2.56 -15.77 -4.06
C ASP A 193 -2.78 -14.28 -3.75
N SER A 194 -3.20 -13.95 -2.53
CA SER A 194 -3.64 -12.61 -2.18
C SER A 194 -2.97 -12.03 -0.94
N TRP A 195 -2.78 -10.71 -0.96
CA TRP A 195 -2.35 -9.89 0.16
C TRP A 195 -3.41 -8.85 0.51
N GLU A 196 -3.82 -8.80 1.77
CA GLU A 196 -4.72 -7.79 2.33
C GLU A 196 -3.91 -6.87 3.25
N PRO A 197 -3.77 -5.58 2.90
CA PRO A 197 -3.07 -4.65 3.76
C PRO A 197 -3.93 -4.26 4.97
N ARG A 198 -3.33 -3.55 5.93
CA ARG A 198 -4.05 -3.01 7.10
C ARG A 198 -5.20 -2.10 6.66
N ASP A 199 -6.26 -2.06 7.46
CA ASP A 199 -7.48 -1.30 7.16
C ASP A 199 -7.25 0.19 6.87
N ASP A 200 -6.23 0.80 7.47
CA ASP A 200 -5.88 2.23 7.34
C ASP A 200 -4.99 2.57 6.15
N VAL A 201 -4.71 1.60 5.27
CA VAL A 201 -4.00 1.79 4.00
C VAL A 201 -4.65 1.01 2.84
N LYS A 202 -5.84 0.46 3.05
CA LYS A 202 -6.58 -0.30 2.03
C LYS A 202 -6.99 0.62 0.87
N GLY A 203 -7.45 1.82 1.21
CA GLY A 203 -7.80 2.86 0.25
C GLY A 203 -6.57 3.40 -0.47
N ASP A 204 -5.47 3.63 0.23
CA ASP A 204 -4.18 4.00 -0.38
C ASP A 204 -3.81 3.02 -1.49
N VAL A 205 -3.81 1.72 -1.18
CA VAL A 205 -3.46 0.65 -2.12
C VAL A 205 -4.41 0.64 -3.31
N ALA A 206 -5.72 0.72 -3.07
CA ALA A 206 -6.72 0.79 -4.13
C ALA A 206 -6.47 1.96 -5.10
N ARG A 207 -6.27 3.17 -4.57
CA ARG A 207 -6.02 4.38 -5.37
C ARG A 207 -4.69 4.34 -6.12
N MET A 208 -3.67 3.67 -5.58
CA MET A 208 -2.43 3.41 -6.30
C MET A 208 -2.63 2.43 -7.47
N LEU A 209 -3.47 1.40 -7.30
CA LEU A 209 -3.79 0.45 -8.38
C LEU A 209 -4.67 1.09 -9.47
N PHE A 210 -5.70 1.85 -9.10
CA PHE A 210 -6.51 2.61 -10.04
C PHE A 210 -5.65 3.56 -10.88
N TYR A 211 -4.76 4.31 -10.23
CA TYR A 211 -3.84 5.21 -10.92
C TYR A 211 -2.97 4.47 -11.94
N MET A 212 -2.39 3.32 -11.57
CA MET A 212 -1.52 2.57 -12.48
C MET A 212 -2.29 2.05 -13.70
N ALA A 213 -3.51 1.58 -13.50
CA ALA A 213 -4.37 1.09 -14.58
C ALA A 213 -4.85 2.22 -15.52
N VAL A 214 -5.00 3.45 -15.01
CA VAL A 214 -5.38 4.60 -15.85
C VAL A 214 -4.18 5.27 -16.48
N ARG A 215 -3.03 5.34 -15.81
CA ARG A 215 -1.84 6.00 -16.36
C ARG A 215 -1.22 5.16 -17.48
N TYR A 216 -1.21 3.84 -17.38
CA TYR A 216 -0.44 2.98 -18.29
C TYR A 216 -1.37 2.11 -19.16
N GLU A 217 -2.02 2.72 -20.15
CA GLU A 217 -2.93 2.05 -21.11
C GLU A 217 -2.22 1.45 -22.35
N GLY A 218 -0.88 1.39 -22.33
CA GLY A 218 -0.09 0.74 -23.39
C GLY A 218 0.10 1.51 -24.71
N ASP A 219 -0.39 2.74 -24.81
CA ASP A 219 -0.31 3.58 -26.01
C ASP A 219 0.98 4.43 -26.12
N ASP A 220 1.77 4.51 -25.05
CA ASP A 220 2.99 5.31 -24.94
C ASP A 220 4.28 4.47 -24.84
N GLY A 221 4.19 3.18 -25.20
CA GLY A 221 5.33 2.25 -25.24
C GLY A 221 5.64 1.55 -23.92
N TYR A 222 4.80 1.75 -22.90
CA TYR A 222 4.77 0.96 -21.68
C TYR A 222 3.78 -0.21 -21.78
N PRO A 223 3.78 -1.17 -20.84
CA PRO A 223 2.75 -2.20 -20.78
C PRO A 223 1.35 -1.60 -20.56
N ASP A 224 0.35 -2.26 -21.13
CA ASP A 224 -1.06 -2.01 -20.84
C ASP A 224 -1.43 -2.67 -19.51
N LEU A 225 -1.49 -1.87 -18.44
CA LEU A 225 -1.78 -2.29 -17.08
C LEU A 225 -3.28 -2.14 -16.83
N GLU A 226 -3.94 -3.21 -16.40
CA GLU A 226 -5.39 -3.23 -16.25
C GLU A 226 -5.83 -3.89 -14.94
N LEU A 227 -6.99 -3.49 -14.43
CA LEU A 227 -7.62 -4.22 -13.33
C LEU A 227 -8.50 -5.33 -13.88
N ASN A 228 -8.70 -6.37 -13.07
CA ASN A 228 -9.71 -7.38 -13.35
C ASN A 228 -10.32 -7.89 -12.03
N ASP A 229 -11.37 -8.70 -12.11
CA ASP A 229 -12.01 -9.25 -10.91
C ASP A 229 -11.45 -10.62 -10.52
N ARG A 230 -10.13 -10.81 -10.59
CA ARG A 230 -9.45 -12.08 -10.33
C ARG A 230 -8.14 -11.90 -9.57
N THR A 231 -7.75 -12.95 -8.87
CA THR A 231 -6.44 -13.15 -8.25
C THR A 231 -5.67 -14.24 -9.00
N GLY A 232 -4.38 -14.39 -8.69
CA GLY A 232 -3.53 -15.38 -9.34
C GLY A 232 -3.23 -15.04 -10.80
N ASN A 233 -3.09 -13.74 -11.11
CA ASN A 233 -2.87 -13.24 -12.48
C ASN A 233 -1.48 -13.61 -13.05
N GLY A 234 -0.60 -14.17 -12.24
CA GLY A 234 0.72 -14.66 -12.66
C GLY A 234 1.62 -13.51 -13.12
N SER A 235 1.91 -13.45 -14.43
CA SER A 235 2.71 -12.36 -15.03
C SER A 235 1.92 -11.55 -16.07
N ALA A 236 0.62 -11.81 -16.21
CA ALA A 236 -0.24 -10.95 -17.02
C ALA A 236 -0.26 -9.54 -16.37
N PRO A 237 -0.45 -8.47 -17.15
CA PRO A 237 -0.47 -7.11 -16.65
C PRO A 237 -1.80 -6.76 -15.97
N TYR A 238 -2.35 -7.71 -15.21
CA TYR A 238 -3.51 -7.53 -14.36
C TYR A 238 -3.08 -7.60 -12.91
N HIS A 239 -3.60 -6.73 -12.05
CA HIS A 239 -3.22 -6.77 -10.65
C HIS A 239 -4.33 -6.38 -9.69
N GLY A 240 -4.51 -7.20 -8.66
CA GLY A 240 -5.55 -7.01 -7.65
C GLY A 240 -6.96 -7.26 -8.17
N LYS A 241 -7.86 -7.59 -7.25
CA LYS A 241 -9.25 -7.86 -7.54
C LYS A 241 -10.07 -6.57 -7.49
N GLN A 242 -10.50 -6.12 -8.65
CA GLN A 242 -11.20 -4.85 -8.86
C GLN A 242 -12.35 -4.63 -7.87
N SER A 243 -13.23 -5.61 -7.65
CA SER A 243 -14.34 -5.46 -6.70
C SER A 243 -13.88 -5.21 -5.26
N ALA A 244 -12.80 -5.84 -4.82
CA ALA A 244 -12.22 -5.63 -3.49
C ALA A 244 -11.58 -4.24 -3.39
N LEU A 245 -10.87 -3.80 -4.42
CA LEU A 245 -10.24 -2.48 -4.46
C LEU A 245 -11.27 -1.35 -4.41
N LEU A 246 -12.38 -1.47 -5.14
CA LEU A 246 -13.48 -0.50 -5.10
C LEU A 246 -14.10 -0.44 -3.70
N GLU A 247 -14.32 -1.58 -3.07
CA GLU A 247 -14.83 -1.62 -1.71
C GLU A 247 -13.86 -0.99 -0.71
N TRP A 248 -12.57 -1.29 -0.81
CA TRP A 248 -11.51 -0.69 0.02
C TRP A 248 -11.43 0.83 -0.15
N ASN A 249 -11.56 1.35 -1.38
CA ASN A 249 -11.58 2.78 -1.63
C ASN A 249 -12.75 3.49 -0.91
N ARG A 250 -13.92 2.83 -0.81
CA ARG A 250 -15.08 3.37 -0.09
C ARG A 250 -14.92 3.25 1.43
N GLN A 251 -14.31 2.17 1.92
CA GLN A 251 -14.14 1.89 3.34
C GLN A 251 -13.02 2.70 4.00
N ASP A 252 -11.98 3.04 3.25
CA ASP A 252 -10.81 3.79 3.70
C ASP A 252 -10.66 5.09 2.89
N PRO A 253 -11.38 6.17 3.30
CA PRO A 253 -11.39 7.45 2.60
C PRO A 253 -10.02 8.14 2.60
N VAL A 254 -9.79 8.97 1.60
CA VAL A 254 -8.53 9.70 1.43
C VAL A 254 -8.14 10.48 2.69
N ASP A 255 -6.95 10.20 3.22
CA ASP A 255 -6.43 10.85 4.42
C ASP A 255 -5.55 12.09 4.11
N ALA A 256 -5.11 12.79 5.16
CA ALA A 256 -4.26 13.97 5.00
C ALA A 256 -2.83 13.63 4.53
N ARG A 257 -2.34 12.42 4.80
CA ARG A 257 -1.01 11.97 4.36
C ARG A 257 -1.02 11.68 2.87
N GLU A 258 -2.07 11.05 2.35
CA GLU A 258 -2.24 10.82 0.91
C GLU A 258 -2.34 12.12 0.13
N ARG A 259 -3.19 13.07 0.56
CA ARG A 259 -3.28 14.40 -0.07
C ARG A 259 -1.92 15.11 -0.09
N LYS A 260 -1.21 15.10 1.04
CA LYS A 260 0.11 15.71 1.14
C LYS A 260 1.13 15.04 0.22
N ARG A 261 1.10 13.71 0.13
CA ARG A 261 1.95 12.95 -0.80
C ARG A 261 1.64 13.31 -2.24
N ASN A 262 0.37 13.35 -2.63
CA ASN A 262 -0.05 13.74 -3.97
C ASN A 262 0.46 15.15 -4.34
N GLU A 263 0.34 16.09 -3.39
CA GLU A 263 0.85 17.46 -3.56
C GLU A 263 2.38 17.51 -3.73
N ILE A 264 3.14 16.79 -2.89
CA ILE A 264 4.60 16.75 -3.01
C ILE A 264 5.03 16.17 -4.37
N ILE A 265 4.38 15.10 -4.84
CA ILE A 265 4.68 14.48 -6.12
C ILE A 265 4.41 15.48 -7.27
N TYR A 266 3.29 16.20 -7.19
CA TYR A 266 2.90 17.21 -8.16
C TYR A 266 3.83 18.41 -8.16
N GLU A 267 4.11 19.02 -7.02
CA GLU A 267 4.88 20.27 -6.95
C GLU A 267 6.37 20.06 -7.23
N LYS A 268 6.94 18.89 -6.86
CA LYS A 268 8.41 18.74 -6.77
C LYS A 268 9.03 17.66 -7.63
N TYR A 269 8.29 16.62 -8.02
CA TYR A 269 8.90 15.41 -8.57
C TYR A 269 8.40 15.02 -9.96
N GLN A 270 7.11 14.66 -10.09
CA GLN A 270 6.58 14.11 -11.33
C GLN A 270 5.65 15.07 -12.06
N HIS A 271 5.12 16.09 -11.38
CA HIS A 271 4.25 17.10 -11.99
C HIS A 271 2.97 16.54 -12.61
N ASN A 272 2.52 15.39 -12.12
CA ASN A 272 1.19 14.85 -12.34
C ASN A 272 0.57 14.43 -11.00
N ARG A 273 -0.76 14.37 -10.96
CA ARG A 273 -1.53 13.99 -9.77
C ARG A 273 -2.11 12.59 -9.91
N ASN A 274 -2.37 11.92 -8.79
CA ASN A 274 -3.22 10.75 -8.75
C ASN A 274 -4.69 11.22 -8.67
N PRO A 275 -5.50 11.04 -9.74
CA PRO A 275 -6.88 11.52 -9.76
C PRO A 275 -7.75 10.89 -8.70
N PHE A 276 -7.45 9.66 -8.29
CA PHE A 276 -8.25 8.94 -7.30
C PHE A 276 -7.96 9.39 -5.88
N ILE A 277 -6.88 10.17 -5.64
CA ILE A 277 -6.67 10.86 -4.36
C ILE A 277 -7.44 12.18 -4.32
N ASP A 278 -7.51 12.90 -5.45
CA ASP A 278 -8.21 14.18 -5.53
C ASP A 278 -9.74 13.99 -5.66
N HIS A 279 -10.16 12.96 -6.40
CA HIS A 279 -11.54 12.57 -6.73
C HIS A 279 -11.73 11.04 -6.56
N PRO A 280 -11.78 10.52 -5.32
CA PRO A 280 -11.91 9.08 -5.07
C PRO A 280 -13.19 8.46 -5.65
N GLU A 281 -14.24 9.26 -5.85
CA GLU A 281 -15.51 8.85 -6.48
C GLU A 281 -15.35 8.41 -7.93
N TRP A 282 -14.35 8.91 -8.66
CA TRP A 282 -14.14 8.55 -10.06
C TRP A 282 -13.76 7.08 -10.27
N ALA A 283 -13.32 6.38 -9.22
CA ALA A 283 -13.14 4.95 -9.29
C ALA A 283 -14.47 4.23 -9.60
N ASP A 284 -15.56 4.63 -8.93
CA ASP A 284 -16.91 4.07 -9.15
C ASP A 284 -17.51 4.55 -10.48
N ASP A 285 -17.15 5.76 -10.94
CA ASP A 285 -17.62 6.28 -12.23
C ASP A 285 -16.96 5.57 -13.42
N ILE A 286 -15.73 5.07 -13.28
CA ILE A 286 -15.03 4.27 -14.30
C ILE A 286 -15.46 2.81 -14.23
N TRP A 287 -15.52 2.23 -13.02
CA TRP A 287 -15.76 0.81 -12.78
C TRP A 287 -16.99 0.60 -11.87
N PRO A 288 -18.22 0.68 -12.42
CA PRO A 288 -19.45 0.55 -11.66
C PRO A 288 -19.79 -0.88 -11.22
#